data_AF-A0A7H0FW73-F1
#
_entry.id   AF-A0A7H0FW73-F1
#
_cell.length_a   1.000
_cell.length_b   1.000
_cell.length_c   1.000
_cell.angle_alpha   90.00
_cell.angle_beta   90.00
_cell.angle_gamma   90.00
#
_symmetry.space_group_name_H-M   'P 1'
#
loop_
_entity.id
_entity.type
_entity.pdbx_description
1 polymer ?
#
loop_
_entity_poly.entity_id
_entity_poly.type
_entity_poly.pdbx_seq_one_letter_code
_entity_poly.pdbx_strand_id
1 'polypeptide(L)'
;MDDDLDAAIAAGLLDWVPCGHCADACTATVALARDARLSALAARERHRARELRLTRRAQERQAARTAPTALPGTDAQPALPSAAAAALARAKARAAERRKP
;
A
#
# COMPACT_ATOMS: atom_id res chain seq x y z
N MET A 1 20.13 -8.38 -15.04
CA MET A 1 21.06 -8.84 -14.00
C MET A 1 21.56 -7.61 -13.26
N ASP A 2 20.68 -7.02 -12.46
CA ASP A 2 21.03 -5.96 -11.49
C ASP A 2 21.53 -6.56 -10.15
N ASP A 3 21.65 -7.89 -10.08
CA ASP A 3 21.63 -8.67 -8.83
C ASP A 3 23.01 -9.07 -8.26
N ASP A 4 24.11 -8.48 -8.72
CA ASP A 4 25.41 -8.69 -8.05
C ASP A 4 25.80 -7.53 -7.13
N LEU A 5 25.18 -6.36 -7.31
CA LEU A 5 25.48 -5.19 -6.47
C LEU A 5 24.91 -5.34 -5.06
N ASP A 6 23.66 -5.79 -4.94
CA ASP A 6 23.02 -6.00 -3.64
C ASP A 6 23.70 -7.15 -2.87
N ALA A 7 24.12 -8.21 -3.58
CA ALA A 7 24.92 -9.30 -3.02
C ALA A 7 26.30 -8.82 -2.56
N ALA A 8 27.00 -8.01 -3.37
CA ALA A 8 28.29 -7.44 -2.98
C ALA A 8 28.16 -6.51 -1.77
N ILE A 9 27.09 -5.70 -1.69
CA ILE A 9 26.81 -4.86 -0.52
C ILE A 9 26.59 -5.72 0.72
N ALA A 10 25.79 -6.80 0.62
CA ALA A 10 25.57 -7.74 1.73
C ALA A 10 26.86 -8.49 2.13
N ALA A 11 27.76 -8.74 1.18
CA ALA A 11 29.07 -9.32 1.41
C ALA A 11 30.11 -8.33 1.97
N GLY A 12 29.71 -7.10 2.28
CA GLY A 12 30.57 -6.12 2.93
C GLY A 12 31.31 -5.19 1.98
N LEU A 13 30.84 -4.98 0.75
CA LEU A 13 31.44 -4.00 -0.18
C LEU A 13 31.57 -2.59 0.43
N LEU A 14 30.67 -2.24 1.35
CA LEU A 14 30.70 -0.96 2.07
C LEU A 14 31.29 -1.09 3.48
N ASP A 15 31.89 -2.22 3.84
CA ASP A 15 32.62 -2.39 5.10
C ASP A 15 34.01 -1.76 4.94
N TRP A 16 34.04 -0.46 5.14
CA TRP A 16 35.22 0.36 5.02
C TRP A 16 35.94 0.49 6.36
N VAL A 17 37.27 0.44 6.32
CA VAL A 17 38.15 0.71 7.46
C VAL A 17 38.99 1.96 7.16
N PRO A 18 39.14 2.89 8.13
CA PRO A 18 39.98 4.06 7.96
C PRO A 18 41.43 3.71 7.61
N CYS A 19 41.97 4.40 6.63
CA CYS A 19 43.39 4.35 6.28
C CYS A 19 44.20 5.13 7.30
N GLY A 20 45.06 4.45 8.07
CA GLY A 20 45.89 5.09 9.11
C GLY A 20 46.98 6.05 8.59
N HIS A 21 47.26 6.04 7.28
CA HIS A 21 48.23 6.93 6.64
C HIS A 21 47.58 8.13 5.95
N CYS A 22 46.25 8.17 5.95
CA CYS A 22 45.48 9.19 5.23
C CYS A 22 45.17 10.36 6.17
N ALA A 23 45.15 11.57 5.64
CA ALA A 23 44.76 12.75 6.41
C ALA A 23 43.30 12.64 6.89
N ASP A 24 42.99 13.23 8.05
CA ASP A 24 41.65 13.18 8.67
C ASP A 24 40.54 13.69 7.74
N ALA A 25 40.84 14.73 6.96
CA ALA A 25 39.88 15.26 5.98
C ALA A 25 39.51 14.23 4.89
N CYS A 26 40.47 13.39 4.49
CA CYS A 26 40.26 12.33 3.51
C CYS A 26 39.38 11.22 4.09
N THR A 27 39.71 10.73 5.30
CA THR A 27 38.92 9.69 5.97
C THR A 27 37.51 10.15 6.27
N ALA A 28 37.32 11.41 6.69
CA ALA A 28 36.01 12.02 6.90
C ALA A 28 35.19 12.09 5.61
N THR A 29 35.80 12.46 4.49
CA THR A 29 35.11 12.54 3.18
C THR A 29 34.61 11.16 2.73
N VAL A 30 35.44 10.13 2.88
CA VAL A 30 35.07 8.75 2.52
C VAL A 30 33.95 8.22 3.43
N ALA A 31 34.05 8.49 4.74
CA ALA A 31 33.01 8.10 5.70
C ALA A 31 31.65 8.74 5.35
N LEU A 32 31.63 10.04 5.05
CA LEU A 32 30.40 10.74 4.64
C LEU A 32 29.81 10.18 3.35
N ALA A 33 30.63 9.89 2.35
CA ALA A 33 30.19 9.31 1.09
C ALA A 33 29.58 7.91 1.30
N ARG A 34 30.22 7.08 2.14
CA ARG A 34 29.72 5.77 2.53
C ARG A 34 28.37 5.86 3.22
N ASP A 35 28.22 6.75 4.20
CA ASP A 35 26.98 6.88 4.97
C ASP A 35 25.83 7.40 4.08
N ALA A 36 26.11 8.34 3.18
CA ALA A 36 25.16 8.80 2.18
C ALA A 36 24.71 7.65 1.26
N ARG A 37 25.65 6.79 0.84
CA ARG A 37 25.36 5.61 0.01
C ARG A 37 24.47 4.62 0.76
N LEU A 38 24.79 4.29 2.01
CA LEU A 38 23.99 3.39 2.85
C LEU A 38 22.56 3.93 3.05
N SER A 39 22.42 5.23 3.31
CA SER A 39 21.11 5.88 3.43
C SER A 39 20.27 5.77 2.15
N ALA A 40 20.88 6.03 0.99
CA ALA A 40 20.21 5.92 -0.31
C ALA A 40 19.76 4.47 -0.61
N LEU A 41 20.58 3.47 -0.26
CA LEU A 41 20.23 2.05 -0.42
C LEU A 41 19.07 1.65 0.50
N ALA A 42 19.10 2.07 1.77
CA ALA A 42 17.99 1.82 2.69
C ALA A 42 16.68 2.48 2.20
N ALA A 43 16.76 3.66 1.58
CA ALA A 43 15.59 4.32 0.98
C ALA A 43 15.03 3.54 -0.23
N ARG A 44 15.92 3.01 -1.09
CA ARG A 44 15.53 2.13 -2.20
C ARG A 44 14.83 0.88 -1.69
N GLU A 45 15.33 0.25 -0.63
CA GLU A 45 14.71 -0.95 -0.07
C GLU A 45 13.31 -0.68 0.50
N ARG A 46 13.14 0.42 1.24
CA ARG A 46 11.80 0.85 1.71
C ARG A 46 10.83 1.08 0.55
N HIS A 47 11.31 1.62 -0.57
CA HIS A 47 10.52 1.82 -1.78
C HIS A 47 10.08 0.50 -2.39
N ARG A 48 11.02 -0.42 -2.66
CA ARG A 48 10.74 -1.78 -3.17
C ARG A 48 9.74 -2.52 -2.28
N ALA A 49 9.93 -2.49 -0.97
CA ALA A 49 9.01 -3.11 -0.02
C ALA A 49 7.60 -2.49 -0.09
N ARG A 50 7.50 -1.18 -0.30
CA ARG A 50 6.21 -0.50 -0.49
C ARG A 50 5.54 -0.92 -1.80
N GLU A 51 6.29 -0.99 -2.90
CA GLU A 51 5.76 -1.43 -4.19
C GLU A 51 5.24 -2.86 -4.15
N LEU A 52 5.97 -3.78 -3.51
CA LEU A 52 5.53 -5.16 -3.32
C LEU A 52 4.19 -5.23 -2.55
N ARG A 53 4.06 -4.46 -1.46
CA ARG A 53 2.81 -4.40 -0.69
C ARG A 53 1.65 -3.85 -1.51
N LEU A 54 1.89 -2.81 -2.31
CA LEU A 54 0.86 -2.22 -3.15
C LEU A 54 0.43 -3.15 -4.28
N THR A 55 1.39 -3.84 -4.90
CA THR A 55 1.15 -4.83 -5.95
C THR A 55 0.29 -5.96 -5.41
N ARG A 56 0.61 -6.51 -4.24
CA ARG A 56 -0.21 -7.52 -3.56
C ARG A 56 -1.65 -7.04 -3.33
N ARG A 57 -1.82 -5.86 -2.75
CA ARG A 57 -3.16 -5.27 -2.54
C ARG A 57 -3.92 -5.04 -3.85
N ALA A 58 -3.22 -4.64 -4.91
CA ALA A 58 -3.84 -4.46 -6.22
C ALA A 58 -4.32 -5.80 -6.79
N GLN A 59 -3.52 -6.86 -6.69
CA GLN A 59 -3.88 -8.22 -7.09
C GLN A 59 -5.06 -8.74 -6.29
N GLU A 60 -5.07 -8.59 -4.96
CA GLU A 60 -6.18 -8.99 -4.08
C GLU A 60 -7.48 -8.28 -4.46
N ARG A 61 -7.45 -6.96 -4.67
CA ARG A 61 -8.64 -6.20 -5.11
C ARG A 61 -9.12 -6.62 -6.49
N GLN A 62 -8.19 -6.90 -7.41
CA GLN A 62 -8.55 -7.36 -8.75
C GLN A 62 -9.21 -8.74 -8.67
N ALA A 63 -8.63 -9.67 -7.90
CA ALA A 63 -9.19 -10.99 -7.66
C ALA A 63 -10.59 -10.90 -7.02
N ALA A 64 -10.80 -10.01 -6.04
CA ALA A 64 -12.11 -9.80 -5.43
C ALA A 64 -13.16 -9.25 -6.41
N ARG A 65 -12.76 -8.46 -7.42
CA ARG A 65 -13.66 -7.96 -8.46
C ARG A 65 -14.04 -9.00 -9.50
N THR A 66 -13.10 -9.89 -9.82
CA THR A 66 -13.31 -10.95 -10.84
C THR A 66 -13.84 -12.24 -10.25
N ALA A 67 -13.72 -12.43 -8.93
CA ALA A 67 -14.35 -13.54 -8.24
C ALA A 67 -15.85 -13.49 -8.52
N PRO A 68 -16.44 -14.58 -9.05
CA PRO A 68 -17.89 -14.68 -9.16
C PRO A 68 -18.45 -14.45 -7.77
N THR A 69 -19.36 -13.49 -7.62
CA THR A 69 -20.17 -13.36 -6.43
C THR A 69 -20.94 -14.67 -6.33
N ALA A 70 -20.45 -15.64 -5.55
CA ALA A 70 -21.25 -16.75 -5.11
C ALA A 70 -22.36 -16.11 -4.28
N LEU A 71 -23.48 -15.81 -4.95
CA LEU A 71 -24.70 -15.35 -4.30
C LEU A 71 -25.03 -16.44 -3.27
N PRO A 72 -24.88 -16.17 -1.96
CA PRO A 72 -25.31 -17.12 -0.97
C PRO A 72 -26.83 -17.07 -0.99
N GLY A 73 -27.46 -17.98 -1.72
CA GLY A 73 -28.90 -18.20 -1.75
C GLY A 73 -29.72 -16.99 -2.21
N THR A 74 -30.43 -17.13 -3.30
CA THR A 74 -31.65 -16.36 -3.56
C THR A 74 -32.78 -16.74 -2.58
N ASP A 75 -32.49 -16.82 -1.28
CA ASP A 75 -33.47 -17.15 -0.25
C ASP A 75 -33.57 -16.01 0.76
N ALA A 76 -34.71 -15.32 0.66
CA ALA A 76 -35.21 -14.24 1.52
C ALA A 76 -34.37 -12.95 1.54
N GLN A 77 -34.75 -12.01 0.68
CA GLN A 77 -34.58 -10.58 1.00
C GLN A 77 -35.10 -10.35 2.44
N PRO A 78 -34.28 -9.83 3.37
CA PRO A 78 -34.76 -9.56 4.72
C PRO A 78 -35.92 -8.57 4.61
N ALA A 79 -37.09 -9.01 5.07
CA ALA A 79 -38.28 -8.18 5.04
C ALA A 79 -37.99 -6.85 5.73
N LEU A 80 -38.30 -5.74 5.06
CA LEU A 80 -38.09 -4.41 5.59
C LEU A 80 -38.80 -4.31 6.95
N PRO A 81 -38.14 -3.84 8.03
CA PRO A 81 -38.81 -3.68 9.31
C PRO A 81 -40.02 -2.75 9.15
N SER A 82 -41.14 -3.11 9.78
CA SER A 82 -42.44 -2.45 9.59
C SER A 82 -42.39 -0.93 9.80
N ALA A 83 -41.56 -0.47 10.74
CA ALA A 83 -41.32 0.94 11.00
C ALA A 83 -40.72 1.70 9.79
N ALA A 84 -39.78 1.07 9.06
CA ALA A 84 -39.18 1.64 7.86
C ALA A 84 -40.17 1.69 6.69
N ALA A 85 -41.00 0.66 6.53
CA ALA A 85 -42.07 0.63 5.52
C ALA A 85 -43.11 1.74 5.77
N ALA A 86 -43.50 1.94 7.03
CA ALA A 86 -44.43 3.00 7.42
C ALA A 86 -43.83 4.40 7.21
N ALA A 87 -42.53 4.60 7.46
CA ALA A 87 -41.86 5.86 7.19
C ALA A 87 -41.82 6.18 5.68
N LEU A 88 -41.52 5.19 4.84
CA LEU A 88 -41.53 5.32 3.38
C LEU A 88 -42.93 5.62 2.83
N ALA A 89 -43.98 4.99 3.37
CA ALA A 89 -45.36 5.26 2.98
C ALA A 89 -45.75 6.72 3.27
N ARG A 90 -45.40 7.25 4.45
CA ARG A 90 -45.63 8.66 4.80
C ARG A 90 -44.84 9.62 3.92
N ALA A 91 -43.58 9.28 3.60
CA ALA A 91 -42.76 10.10 2.72
C ALA A 91 -43.34 10.15 1.29
N LYS A 92 -43.82 9.02 0.76
CA LYS A 92 -44.51 8.95 -0.54
C LYS A 92 -45.80 9.77 -0.56
N ALA A 93 -46.61 9.71 0.50
CA ALA A 93 -47.83 10.51 0.61
C ALA A 93 -47.52 12.03 0.57
N ARG A 94 -46.56 12.48 1.39
CA ARG A 94 -46.10 13.89 1.40
C ARG A 94 -45.53 14.35 0.06
N ALA A 95 -44.82 13.48 -0.64
CA ALA A 95 -44.27 13.78 -1.96
C ALA A 95 -45.37 13.88 -3.04
N ALA A 96 -46.41 13.05 -2.96
CA ALA A 96 -47.56 13.10 -3.85
C ALA A 96 -48.40 14.37 -3.63
N GLU A 97 -48.59 14.78 -2.37
CA GLU A 97 -49.26 16.03 -2.00
C GLU A 97 -48.51 17.26 -2.54
N ARG A 98 -47.17 17.28 -2.44
CA ARG A 98 -46.32 18.35 -2.99
C ARG A 98 -46.27 18.41 -4.52
N ARG A 99 -46.67 17.34 -5.21
CA ARG A 99 -46.66 17.21 -6.67
C ARG A 99 -48.05 17.41 -7.30
N LYS A 100 -49.08 17.62 -6.49
CA LYS A 100 -50.40 18.04 -6.96
C LYS A 100 -50.31 19.53 -7.35
N PRO A 101 -50.71 19.93 -8.57
CA PRO A 101 -50.56 21.30 -9.05
C PRO A 101 -51.39 22.30 -8.23
#